data_AF-A0A9P1JY38-F1
#
_entry.id   AF-A0A9P1JY38-F1
#
_cell.length_a   1.000
_cell.length_b   1.000
_cell.length_c   1.000
_cell.angle_alpha   90.00
_cell.angle_beta   90.00
_cell.angle_gamma   90.00
#
_symmetry.space_group_name_H-M   'P 1'
#
loop_
_entity.id
_entity.type
_entity.pdbx_description
1 polymer ?
#
loop_
_entity_poly.entity_id
_entity_poly.type
_entity_poly.pdbx_seq_one_letter_code
_entity_poly.pdbx_strand_id
1 'polypeptide(L)'
;MTDTDTNDLLALALFKSAGDNRVTKDATAILPWSQIVQDLSTHILTDGELDTEADKDRWMFTLALYKDETWGDYEPATQKVFLRDPEGNRILDGQGLPMVKEIITPINPDTGKHYVRRSAANLLGYSALMLDYDGIRNIPWAKERFGRYAHCGYTSYSHMKDGRVNKFRLILPFATPCPVQEFELRKKAFLRFSETDDPSTVAVSRGFYLPQVHPRRAQFAETWSGDGPWLDWTTFKAEKPYVPPPIPAMPLPEGPARLWGRKEFDRVLQRIRDSAEGSRHHNIAGACLRAGSLIAAGVLDEGHARQMLEYEALRKVGPGRRYEVVDLIESGFKKGGRNPAAVPGTYVTTPTPEQQRHMAALKDRLRHQKKWATK
;
A
#
# COMPACT_ATOMS: atom_id res chain seq x y z
N MET A 1 -19.31 23.53 32.90
CA MET A 1 -18.71 23.04 31.64
C MET A 1 -19.41 21.73 31.36
N THR A 2 -20.33 21.77 30.40
CA THR A 2 -21.17 20.64 30.00
C THR A 2 -20.33 19.55 29.38
N ASP A 3 -20.64 18.28 29.67
CA ASP A 3 -20.19 17.11 28.92
C ASP A 3 -20.37 17.38 27.42
N THR A 4 -19.32 17.84 26.76
CA THR A 4 -19.23 17.73 25.31
C THR A 4 -18.99 16.27 25.04
N ASP A 5 -20.02 15.58 24.56
CA ASP A 5 -19.98 14.22 24.05
C ASP A 5 -18.66 14.00 23.29
N THR A 6 -17.71 13.31 23.95
CA THR A 6 -16.40 12.97 23.38
C THR A 6 -16.51 12.04 22.17
N ASN A 7 -17.73 11.60 21.86
CA ASN A 7 -18.08 10.71 20.77
C ASN A 7 -18.21 11.39 19.42
N ASP A 8 -18.15 12.73 19.31
CA ASP A 8 -18.28 13.42 18.02
C ASP A 8 -16.94 13.79 17.36
N LEU A 9 -15.81 13.56 18.03
CA LEU A 9 -14.51 14.02 17.56
C LEU A 9 -13.82 12.98 16.65
N LEU A 10 -13.43 13.43 15.46
CA LEU A 10 -12.62 12.67 14.50
C LEU A 10 -11.34 13.43 14.20
N ALA A 11 -10.28 12.69 13.87
CA ALA A 11 -9.04 13.31 13.42
C ALA A 11 -9.08 13.49 11.91
N LEU A 12 -8.90 14.73 11.47
CA LEU A 12 -8.70 15.10 10.07
C LEU A 12 -7.31 15.70 9.91
N ALA A 13 -6.45 15.04 9.13
CA ALA A 13 -5.22 15.67 8.67
C ALA A 13 -5.38 16.08 7.21
N LEU A 14 -5.21 17.38 6.94
CA LEU A 14 -5.19 18.03 5.64
C LEU A 14 -3.74 18.23 5.19
N PHE A 15 -3.46 17.90 3.94
CA PHE A 15 -2.13 18.03 3.34
C PHE A 15 -2.29 18.78 2.03
N LYS A 16 -1.51 19.84 1.82
CA LYS A 16 -1.67 20.67 0.62
C LYS A 16 -1.35 19.92 -0.68
N SER A 17 -0.58 18.83 -0.61
CA SER A 17 -0.28 17.96 -1.76
C SER A 17 0.14 16.56 -1.33
N ALA A 18 0.26 15.63 -2.29
CA ALA A 18 0.95 14.35 -2.06
C ALA A 18 2.45 14.52 -1.70
N GLY A 19 3.03 15.67 -2.04
CA GLY A 19 4.41 16.02 -1.71
C GLY A 19 4.56 16.54 -0.28
N ASP A 20 3.53 17.23 0.22
CA ASP A 20 3.43 17.71 1.59
C ASP A 20 3.10 16.54 2.53
N ASN A 21 4.12 15.79 2.93
CA ASN A 21 3.99 14.68 3.87
C ASN A 21 4.30 15.14 5.31
N ARG A 22 4.07 16.41 5.65
CA ARG A 22 4.30 16.93 6.99
C ARG A 22 3.01 16.85 7.80
N VAL A 23 3.09 16.25 8.98
CA VAL A 23 2.02 16.30 9.99
C VAL A 23 2.35 17.46 10.90
N THR A 24 1.55 18.53 10.84
CA THR A 24 1.66 19.71 11.71
C THR A 24 0.33 19.91 12.45
N LYS A 25 0.32 20.72 13.52
CA LYS A 25 -0.93 21.09 14.21
C LYS A 25 -1.88 21.84 13.29
N ASP A 26 -1.37 22.76 12.49
CA ASP A 26 -2.18 23.54 11.55
C ASP A 26 -2.73 22.67 10.40
N ALA A 27 -1.99 21.63 10.01
CA ALA A 27 -2.39 20.65 9.02
C ALA A 27 -3.23 19.51 9.60
N THR A 28 -3.30 19.34 10.93
CA THR A 28 -3.97 18.22 11.60
C THR A 28 -4.92 18.74 12.65
N ALA A 29 -6.21 18.76 12.32
CA ALA A 29 -7.26 19.20 13.22
C ALA A 29 -8.05 17.99 13.73
N ILE A 30 -8.39 18.01 15.02
CA ILE A 30 -9.46 17.15 15.54
C ILE A 30 -10.75 17.94 15.35
N LEU A 31 -11.62 17.45 14.47
CA LEU A 31 -12.84 18.11 14.07
C LEU A 31 -14.06 17.28 14.48
N PRO A 32 -15.19 17.92 14.84
CA PRO A 32 -16.46 17.23 14.94
C PRO A 32 -16.83 16.58 13.60
N TRP A 33 -17.49 15.42 13.64
CA TRP A 33 -17.99 14.76 12.43
C TRP A 33 -18.86 15.66 11.56
N SER A 34 -19.72 16.48 12.19
CA SER A 34 -20.56 17.45 11.48
C SER A 34 -19.74 18.46 10.66
N GLN A 35 -18.61 18.93 11.19
CA GLN A 35 -17.70 19.82 10.47
C GLN A 35 -17.04 19.10 9.28
N ILE A 36 -16.60 17.85 9.46
CA ILE A 36 -16.01 17.06 8.35
C ILE A 36 -17.04 16.86 7.23
N VAL A 37 -18.28 16.50 7.57
CA VAL A 37 -19.37 16.37 6.58
C VAL A 37 -19.60 17.71 5.88
N GLN A 38 -19.63 18.82 6.62
CA GLN A 38 -19.79 20.15 6.05
C GLN A 38 -18.65 20.49 5.08
N ASP A 39 -17.40 20.31 5.49
CA ASP A 39 -16.22 20.60 4.67
C ASP A 39 -16.25 19.76 3.37
N LEU A 40 -16.53 18.46 3.48
CA LEU A 40 -16.62 17.57 2.32
C LEU A 40 -17.85 17.84 1.44
N SER A 41 -18.91 18.42 1.98
CA SER A 41 -20.09 18.79 1.18
C SER A 41 -19.90 20.09 0.38
N THR A 42 -19.05 21.00 0.88
CA THR A 42 -18.90 22.37 0.36
C THR A 42 -17.73 22.52 -0.62
N HIS A 43 -16.73 21.64 -0.57
CA HIS A 43 -15.47 21.80 -1.31
C HIS A 43 -15.49 21.21 -2.73
N ILE A 44 -16.52 21.44 -3.56
CA ILE A 44 -16.45 21.04 -4.98
C ILE A 44 -15.57 22.05 -5.74
N LEU A 45 -14.26 21.81 -5.77
CA LEU A 45 -13.32 22.66 -6.53
C LEU A 45 -13.39 22.32 -8.03
N THR A 46 -13.54 23.36 -8.86
CA THR A 46 -13.61 23.29 -10.32
C THR A 46 -12.53 24.19 -10.93
N ASP A 47 -11.35 23.65 -11.25
CA ASP A 47 -10.21 24.43 -11.76
C ASP A 47 -9.95 24.25 -13.27
N GLY A 48 -10.74 23.43 -13.97
CA GLY A 48 -10.93 23.53 -15.43
C GLY A 48 -9.77 23.15 -16.35
N GLU A 49 -8.53 23.13 -15.87
CA GLU A 49 -7.37 22.64 -16.62
C GLU A 49 -6.60 21.65 -15.76
N LEU A 50 -6.55 20.38 -16.17
CA LEU A 50 -6.01 19.30 -15.35
C LEU A 50 -5.05 18.38 -16.10
N ASP A 51 -3.77 18.51 -15.72
CA ASP A 51 -2.57 17.68 -15.91
C ASP A 51 -1.27 18.54 -15.75
N THR A 52 -1.38 19.70 -15.10
CA THR A 52 -0.27 20.63 -14.83
C THR A 52 0.39 20.34 -13.48
N GLU A 53 1.62 20.83 -13.24
CA GLU A 53 2.22 20.74 -11.89
C GLU A 53 1.44 21.58 -10.85
N ALA A 54 0.67 22.60 -11.27
CA ALA A 54 -0.20 23.37 -10.37
C ALA A 54 -1.31 22.48 -9.78
N ASP A 55 -1.75 21.47 -10.53
CA ASP A 55 -2.73 20.47 -10.08
C ASP A 55 -2.18 19.50 -9.03
N LYS A 56 -0.86 19.44 -8.85
CA LYS A 56 -0.27 18.64 -7.77
C LYS A 56 -0.33 19.35 -6.42
N ASP A 57 -0.70 20.64 -6.39
CA ASP A 57 -0.90 21.45 -5.17
C ASP A 57 -2.33 21.26 -4.60
N ARG A 58 -2.88 20.03 -4.76
CA ARG A 58 -4.22 19.64 -4.32
C ARG A 58 -4.24 19.11 -2.91
N TRP A 59 -5.20 19.62 -2.15
CA TRP A 59 -5.48 19.16 -0.81
C TRP A 59 -5.89 17.69 -0.78
N MET A 60 -5.04 16.90 -0.14
CA MET A 60 -5.35 15.56 0.31
C MET A 60 -5.76 15.62 1.77
N PHE A 61 -6.50 14.63 2.20
CA PHE A 61 -6.77 14.41 3.60
C PHE A 61 -6.66 12.94 3.96
N THR A 62 -6.60 12.67 5.25
CA THR A 62 -6.70 11.34 5.82
C THR A 62 -7.43 11.44 7.14
N LEU A 63 -8.18 10.40 7.47
CA LEU A 63 -8.91 10.30 8.74
C LEU A 63 -8.14 9.42 9.72
N ALA A 64 -6.83 9.68 9.82
CA ALA A 64 -5.91 8.89 10.59
C ALA A 64 -5.18 9.74 11.63
N LEU A 65 -4.85 9.09 12.73
CA LEU A 65 -4.11 9.65 13.86
C LEU A 65 -2.63 9.38 13.64
N TYR A 66 -1.82 10.43 13.74
CA TYR A 66 -0.37 10.34 13.62
C TYR A 66 0.30 10.72 14.94
N LYS A 67 1.53 10.24 15.13
CA LYS A 67 2.46 10.82 16.10
C LYS A 67 2.60 12.32 15.82
N ASP A 68 2.88 13.08 16.86
CA ASP A 68 3.31 14.47 16.75
C ASP A 68 4.76 14.62 17.25
N GLU A 69 5.28 15.85 17.23
CA GLU A 69 6.66 16.15 17.62
C GLU A 69 6.94 15.95 19.12
N THR A 70 5.91 15.69 19.93
CA THR A 70 6.07 15.36 21.35
C THR A 70 6.47 13.90 21.56
N TRP A 71 6.23 13.04 20.56
CA TRP A 71 6.74 11.68 20.55
C TRP A 71 8.26 11.72 20.36
N GLY A 72 9.00 10.95 21.15
CA GLY A 72 10.47 10.91 21.06
C GLY A 72 11.00 10.06 19.89
N ASP A 73 10.13 9.28 19.24
CA ASP A 73 10.50 8.18 18.34
C ASP A 73 9.72 8.20 17.00
N TYR A 74 9.54 9.38 16.40
CA TYR A 74 8.87 9.51 15.09
C TYR A 74 9.86 9.46 13.91
N GLU A 75 9.36 9.02 12.75
CA GLU A 75 10.06 9.14 11.48
C GLU A 75 9.92 10.58 10.97
N PRO A 76 11.02 11.31 10.75
CA PRO A 76 10.92 12.70 10.34
C PRO A 76 10.55 12.81 8.85
N ALA A 77 9.83 13.87 8.51
CA ALA A 77 9.41 14.16 7.15
C ALA A 77 10.65 14.49 6.30
N THR A 78 10.93 13.65 5.31
CA THR A 78 11.99 13.92 4.34
C THR A 78 11.42 14.63 3.12
N GLN A 79 12.18 15.57 2.57
CA GLN A 79 11.85 16.30 1.37
C GLN A 79 12.96 16.11 0.33
N LYS A 80 12.56 15.65 -0.87
CA LYS A 80 13.47 15.58 -2.02
C LYS A 80 13.61 16.98 -2.60
N VAL A 81 14.85 17.44 -2.68
CA VAL A 81 15.22 18.62 -3.47
C VAL A 81 15.64 18.10 -4.84
N PHE A 82 14.95 18.52 -5.89
CA PHE A 82 15.25 18.08 -7.26
C PHE A 82 16.27 19.02 -7.90
N LEU A 83 17.13 18.47 -8.76
CA LEU A 83 17.97 19.28 -9.64
C LEU A 83 17.08 20.07 -10.60
N ARG A 84 17.42 21.34 -10.82
CA ARG A 84 16.73 22.23 -11.74
C ARG A 84 17.71 22.90 -12.71
N ASP A 85 17.27 23.13 -13.93
CA ASP A 85 17.99 23.93 -14.93
C ASP A 85 17.90 25.44 -14.59
N PRO A 86 18.64 26.33 -15.29
CA PRO A 86 18.59 27.77 -15.06
C PRO A 86 17.18 28.38 -15.20
N GLU A 87 16.32 27.76 -16.00
CA GLU A 87 14.92 28.15 -16.21
C GLU A 87 13.99 27.64 -15.08
N GLY A 88 14.50 26.83 -14.17
CA GLY A 88 13.79 26.30 -13.01
C GLY A 88 13.04 25.00 -13.27
N ASN A 89 13.16 24.36 -14.44
CA ASN A 89 12.54 23.07 -14.72
C ASN A 89 13.33 21.94 -14.07
N ARG A 90 12.67 20.83 -13.74
CA ARG A 90 13.36 19.65 -13.16
C ARG A 90 14.23 18.98 -14.23
N ILE A 91 15.50 18.74 -13.90
CA ILE A 91 16.39 17.94 -14.75
C ILE A 91 15.98 16.47 -14.62
N LEU A 92 15.77 15.80 -15.75
CA LEU A 92 15.38 14.39 -15.82
C LEU A 92 16.61 13.51 -16.10
N ASP A 93 16.63 12.29 -15.56
CA ASP A 93 17.63 11.28 -15.89
C ASP A 93 17.36 10.62 -17.26
N GLY A 94 18.21 9.67 -17.65
CA GLY A 94 18.06 8.95 -18.92
C GLY A 94 16.78 8.10 -19.04
N GLN A 95 15.99 7.99 -17.97
CA GLN A 95 14.68 7.32 -17.95
C GLN A 95 13.51 8.31 -17.91
N GLY A 96 13.77 9.61 -17.95
CA GLY A 96 12.76 10.65 -17.85
C GLY A 96 12.27 10.90 -16.42
N LEU A 97 12.99 10.43 -15.40
CA LEU A 97 12.62 10.64 -14.00
C LEU A 97 13.35 11.87 -13.42
N PRO A 98 12.70 12.70 -12.58
CA PRO A 98 13.36 13.84 -11.96
C PRO A 98 14.57 13.45 -11.12
N MET A 99 15.73 14.03 -11.42
CA MET A 99 16.96 13.82 -10.67
C MET A 99 16.87 14.50 -9.30
N VAL A 100 17.15 13.75 -8.25
CA VAL A 100 17.20 14.26 -6.88
C VAL A 100 18.58 14.84 -6.61
N LYS A 101 18.66 16.12 -6.25
CA LYS A 101 19.87 16.80 -5.80
C LYS A 101 20.27 16.33 -4.41
N GLU A 102 19.33 16.35 -3.48
CA GLU A 102 19.52 15.98 -2.08
C GLU A 102 18.19 15.61 -1.41
N ILE A 103 18.28 14.93 -0.28
CA ILE A 103 17.13 14.64 0.59
C ILE A 103 17.38 15.38 1.90
N ILE A 104 16.52 16.34 2.22
CA ILE A 104 16.61 17.13 3.44
C ILE A 104 15.53 16.69 4.43
N THR A 105 15.77 16.95 5.71
CA THR A 105 14.80 16.72 6.78
C THR A 105 14.48 18.06 7.42
N PRO A 106 13.49 18.82 6.90
CA PRO A 106 13.18 20.16 7.39
C PRO A 106 12.94 20.19 8.89
N ILE A 107 13.45 21.24 9.53
CA ILE A 107 13.24 21.56 10.94
C ILE A 107 12.07 22.54 11.02
N ASN A 108 11.14 22.26 11.93
CA ASN A 108 10.09 23.16 12.33
C ASN A 108 10.71 24.34 13.09
N PRO A 109 10.60 25.58 12.58
CA PRO A 109 11.23 26.74 13.22
C PRO A 109 10.66 27.05 14.61
N ASP A 110 9.40 26.67 14.87
CA ASP A 110 8.73 26.98 16.12
C ASP A 110 9.17 26.04 17.26
N THR A 111 9.51 24.80 16.92
CA THR A 111 9.84 23.76 17.91
C THR A 111 11.31 23.36 17.92
N GLY A 112 12.07 23.74 16.87
CA GLY A 112 13.45 23.30 16.67
C GLY A 112 13.60 21.81 16.38
N LYS A 113 12.49 21.08 16.20
CA LYS A 113 12.46 19.64 15.91
C LYS A 113 12.18 19.38 14.43
N HIS A 114 12.44 18.18 13.94
CA HIS A 114 12.02 17.80 12.58
C HIS A 114 10.50 17.67 12.49
N TYR A 115 9.92 18.05 11.35
CA TYR A 115 8.50 17.77 11.09
C TYR A 115 8.23 16.26 11.12
N VAL A 116 7.06 15.86 11.61
CA VAL A 116 6.63 14.46 11.56
C VAL A 116 6.19 14.09 10.14
N ARG A 117 6.60 12.91 9.66
CA ARG A 117 6.19 12.39 8.36
C ARG A 117 4.80 11.78 8.38
N ARG A 118 3.99 12.00 7.35
CA ARG A 118 2.87 11.12 6.98
C ARG A 118 3.44 9.80 6.47
N SER A 119 3.59 8.82 7.36
CA SER A 119 4.05 7.48 7.03
C SER A 119 3.38 6.42 7.91
N ALA A 120 3.44 5.16 7.48
CA ALA A 120 2.96 4.03 8.27
C ALA A 120 3.65 3.94 9.64
N ALA A 121 4.93 4.31 9.75
CA ALA A 121 5.69 4.26 10.99
C ALA A 121 5.21 5.28 12.04
N ASN A 122 4.61 6.38 11.59
CA ASN A 122 4.06 7.41 12.47
C ASN A 122 2.56 7.26 12.70
N LEU A 123 1.91 6.25 12.13
CA LEU A 123 0.48 6.07 12.28
C LEU A 123 0.16 5.46 13.64
N LEU A 124 -0.75 6.09 14.38
CA LEU A 124 -1.29 5.57 15.64
C LEU A 124 -2.55 4.74 15.38
N GLY A 125 -3.41 5.20 14.48
CA GLY A 125 -4.66 4.52 14.16
C GLY A 125 -5.53 5.30 13.18
N TYR A 126 -6.76 4.84 13.01
CA TYR A 126 -7.76 5.41 12.11
C TYR A 126 -9.00 5.82 12.89
N SER A 127 -9.54 6.99 12.57
CA SER A 127 -10.81 7.47 13.12
C SER A 127 -12.01 7.10 12.23
N ALA A 128 -11.77 6.71 10.98
CA ALA A 128 -12.80 6.26 10.05
C ALA A 128 -12.26 5.21 9.07
N LEU A 129 -13.18 4.41 8.51
CA LEU A 129 -12.93 3.61 7.32
C LEU A 129 -13.22 4.45 6.09
N MET A 130 -12.21 4.65 5.25
CA MET A 130 -12.35 5.35 3.98
C MET A 130 -12.28 4.36 2.83
N LEU A 131 -13.21 4.50 1.88
CA LEU A 131 -13.44 3.57 0.77
C LEU A 131 -13.40 4.36 -0.55
N ASP A 132 -12.69 3.82 -1.53
CA ASP A 132 -12.59 4.33 -2.90
C ASP A 132 -13.35 3.35 -3.81
N TYR A 133 -14.18 3.87 -4.70
CA TYR A 133 -14.92 3.08 -5.68
C TYR A 133 -14.63 3.62 -7.07
N ASP A 134 -14.14 2.76 -7.96
CA ASP A 134 -13.60 3.17 -9.26
C ASP A 134 -14.34 2.61 -10.48
N GLY A 135 -15.39 1.79 -10.27
CA GLY A 135 -16.02 1.03 -11.34
C GLY A 135 -17.26 0.24 -10.97
N ILE A 136 -17.09 -0.84 -10.19
CA ILE A 136 -18.08 -1.93 -10.11
C ILE A 136 -19.40 -1.50 -9.45
N ARG A 137 -19.32 -0.57 -8.49
CA ARG A 137 -20.46 -0.13 -7.68
C ARG A 137 -20.91 1.27 -8.10
N ASN A 138 -22.18 1.57 -7.89
CA ASN A 138 -22.76 2.89 -8.16
C ASN A 138 -23.23 3.57 -6.86
N ILE A 139 -23.53 4.87 -6.93
CA ILE A 139 -23.94 5.67 -5.78
C ILE A 139 -25.26 5.15 -5.15
N PRO A 140 -26.32 4.82 -5.90
CA PRO A 140 -27.54 4.24 -5.33
C PRO A 140 -27.28 2.97 -4.49
N TRP A 141 -26.44 2.06 -4.99
CA TRP A 141 -26.01 0.87 -4.25
C TRP A 141 -25.30 1.24 -2.94
N ALA A 142 -24.42 2.25 -2.97
CA ALA A 142 -23.69 2.66 -1.77
C ALA A 142 -24.63 3.25 -0.71
N LYS A 143 -25.59 4.09 -1.14
CA LYS A 143 -26.62 4.65 -0.26
C LYS A 143 -27.50 3.56 0.36
N GLU A 144 -27.92 2.57 -0.41
CA GLU A 144 -28.70 1.43 0.11
C GLU A 144 -27.86 0.58 1.09
N ARG A 145 -26.63 0.24 0.70
CA ARG A 145 -25.73 -0.64 1.47
C ARG A 145 -25.30 -0.05 2.80
N PHE A 146 -24.97 1.25 2.81
CA PHE A 146 -24.35 1.92 3.95
C PHE A 146 -25.25 2.96 4.62
N GLY A 147 -26.46 3.21 4.09
CA GLY A 147 -27.40 4.21 4.61
C GLY A 147 -27.82 4.01 6.08
N ARG A 148 -27.62 2.80 6.62
CA ARG A 148 -27.85 2.48 8.04
C ARG A 148 -26.74 2.95 8.99
N TYR A 149 -25.65 3.51 8.49
CA TYR A 149 -24.51 3.99 9.30
C TYR A 149 -24.38 5.51 9.16
N ALA A 150 -23.69 6.14 10.12
CA ALA A 150 -23.12 7.46 9.87
C ALA A 150 -22.18 7.35 8.66
N HIS A 151 -22.30 8.26 7.71
CA HIS A 151 -21.44 8.24 6.52
C HIS A 151 -21.38 9.59 5.82
N CYS A 152 -20.31 9.80 5.06
CA CYS A 152 -20.18 10.90 4.10
C CYS A 152 -19.63 10.33 2.79
N GLY A 153 -20.39 10.48 1.71
CA GLY A 153 -19.98 10.09 0.38
C GLY A 153 -19.82 11.29 -0.54
N TYR A 154 -18.89 11.20 -1.48
CA TYR A 154 -18.68 12.23 -2.49
C TYR A 154 -18.09 11.65 -3.79
N THR A 155 -18.45 12.24 -4.92
CA THR A 155 -17.88 11.87 -6.23
C THR A 155 -16.42 12.28 -6.34
N SER A 156 -15.59 11.43 -6.96
CA SER A 156 -14.19 11.79 -7.24
C SER A 156 -14.07 12.59 -8.54
N TYR A 157 -12.93 13.22 -8.76
CA TYR A 157 -12.69 14.02 -9.98
C TYR A 157 -12.93 13.25 -11.29
N SER A 158 -12.64 11.96 -11.31
CA SER A 158 -12.82 11.11 -12.50
C SER A 158 -14.24 10.58 -12.66
N HIS A 159 -15.17 10.92 -11.78
CA HIS A 159 -16.57 10.53 -11.86
C HIS A 159 -17.16 10.89 -13.23
N MET A 160 -17.81 9.92 -13.88
CA MET A 160 -18.45 10.07 -15.18
C MET A 160 -17.54 10.60 -16.30
N LYS A 161 -16.21 10.39 -16.21
CA LYS A 161 -15.25 10.82 -17.23
C LYS A 161 -15.57 10.24 -18.61
N ASP A 162 -16.12 9.04 -18.66
CA ASP A 162 -16.57 8.32 -19.87
C ASP A 162 -18.11 8.33 -20.03
N GLY A 163 -18.83 9.07 -19.18
CA GLY A 163 -20.29 9.14 -19.15
C GLY A 163 -20.98 7.88 -18.62
N ARG A 164 -20.25 6.90 -18.07
CA ARG A 164 -20.83 5.60 -17.65
C ARG A 164 -20.42 5.19 -16.24
N VAL A 165 -19.17 5.45 -15.86
CA VAL A 165 -18.60 4.88 -14.64
C VAL A 165 -18.75 5.83 -13.45
N ASN A 166 -19.36 5.30 -12.39
CA ASN A 166 -19.41 5.96 -11.10
C ASN A 166 -18.04 5.83 -10.43
N LYS A 167 -17.42 6.97 -10.11
CA LYS A 167 -16.26 7.03 -9.23
C LYS A 167 -16.56 7.90 -8.03
N PHE A 168 -16.43 7.35 -6.84
CA PHE A 168 -16.80 8.04 -5.61
C PHE A 168 -16.04 7.48 -4.42
N ARG A 169 -16.06 8.24 -3.32
CA ARG A 169 -15.50 7.85 -2.04
C ARG A 169 -16.58 7.82 -0.99
N LEU A 170 -16.39 6.97 0.01
CA LEU A 170 -17.27 6.84 1.15
C LEU A 170 -16.43 6.81 2.43
N ILE A 171 -16.88 7.56 3.42
CA ILE A 171 -16.28 7.62 4.75
C ILE A 171 -17.29 7.08 5.75
N LEU A 172 -16.85 6.14 6.59
CA LEU A 172 -17.62 5.55 7.68
C LEU A 172 -16.85 5.81 8.99
N PRO A 173 -17.28 6.76 9.84
CA PRO A 173 -16.60 7.04 11.10
C PRO A 173 -16.66 5.82 12.02
N PHE A 174 -15.57 5.55 12.73
CA PHE A 174 -15.50 4.46 13.66
C PHE A 174 -15.99 4.88 15.04
N ALA A 175 -16.82 4.05 15.69
CA ALA A 175 -17.36 4.31 17.04
C ALA A 175 -16.26 4.57 18.08
N THR A 176 -15.08 3.99 17.88
CA THR A 176 -13.83 4.32 18.58
C THR A 176 -12.69 4.30 17.59
N PRO A 177 -11.62 5.11 17.76
CA PRO A 177 -10.45 5.01 16.89
C PRO A 177 -9.87 3.59 16.85
N CYS A 178 -9.61 3.08 15.65
CA CYS A 178 -9.06 1.75 15.41
C CYS A 178 -7.51 1.83 15.40
N PRO A 179 -6.80 1.20 16.35
CA PRO A 179 -5.34 1.18 16.35
C PRO A 179 -4.78 0.59 15.05
N VAL A 180 -3.64 1.10 14.57
CA VAL A 180 -3.07 0.67 13.27
C VAL A 180 -2.85 -0.84 13.19
N GLN A 181 -2.44 -1.48 14.30
CA GLN A 181 -2.25 -2.94 14.36
C GLN A 181 -3.57 -3.67 14.19
N GLU A 182 -4.64 -3.22 14.84
CA GLU A 182 -5.97 -3.82 14.72
C GLU A 182 -6.57 -3.61 13.32
N PHE A 183 -6.31 -2.44 12.72
CA PHE A 183 -6.71 -2.13 11.35
C PHE A 183 -6.05 -3.08 10.34
N GLU A 184 -4.74 -3.30 10.47
CA GLU A 184 -3.96 -4.25 9.66
C GLU A 184 -4.56 -5.66 9.73
N LEU A 185 -4.84 -6.17 10.93
CA LEU A 185 -5.43 -7.49 11.11
C LEU A 185 -6.84 -7.61 10.51
N ARG A 186 -7.56 -6.50 10.33
CA ARG A 186 -8.94 -6.49 9.81
C ARG A 186 -9.06 -6.09 8.34
N LYS A 187 -7.96 -5.77 7.64
CA LYS A 187 -7.99 -5.35 6.23
C LYS A 187 -8.84 -6.25 5.35
N LYS A 188 -8.69 -7.58 5.43
CA LYS A 188 -9.48 -8.51 4.61
C LYS A 188 -10.97 -8.48 4.98
N ALA A 189 -11.30 -8.28 6.24
CA ALA A 189 -12.69 -8.14 6.68
C ALA A 189 -13.29 -6.81 6.19
N PHE A 190 -12.55 -5.71 6.25
CA PHE A 190 -12.97 -4.43 5.69
C PHE A 190 -13.20 -4.50 4.18
N LEU A 191 -12.29 -5.13 3.43
CA LEU A 191 -12.45 -5.33 1.99
C LEU A 191 -13.68 -6.18 1.63
N ARG A 192 -13.93 -7.26 2.39
CA ARG A 192 -15.15 -8.07 2.21
C ARG A 192 -16.41 -7.28 2.53
N PHE A 193 -16.38 -6.45 3.55
CA PHE A 193 -17.51 -5.63 3.97
C PHE A 193 -17.82 -4.51 2.98
N SER A 194 -16.79 -3.83 2.50
CA SER A 194 -16.93 -2.69 1.60
C SER A 194 -17.27 -3.09 0.18
N GLU A 195 -16.89 -4.29 -0.25
CA GLU A 195 -17.02 -4.74 -1.64
C GLU A 195 -16.46 -3.71 -2.64
N THR A 196 -15.41 -3.00 -2.22
CA THR A 196 -14.65 -2.08 -3.06
C THR A 196 -13.91 -2.86 -4.15
N ASP A 197 -13.79 -2.23 -5.31
CA ASP A 197 -12.97 -2.69 -6.42
C ASP A 197 -11.51 -2.21 -6.34
N ASP A 198 -11.19 -1.30 -5.41
CA ASP A 198 -9.83 -0.87 -5.10
C ASP A 198 -9.35 -1.43 -3.75
N PRO A 199 -8.63 -2.57 -3.73
CA PRO A 199 -8.10 -3.13 -2.49
C PRO A 199 -7.07 -2.22 -1.82
N SER A 200 -6.49 -1.28 -2.55
CA SER A 200 -5.53 -0.34 -1.98
C SER A 200 -6.20 0.76 -1.16
N THR A 201 -7.54 0.84 -1.12
CA THR A 201 -8.27 1.77 -0.25
C THR A 201 -7.95 1.57 1.24
N VAL A 202 -7.67 0.33 1.66
CA VAL A 202 -7.24 -0.02 3.03
C VAL A 202 -5.72 -0.02 3.21
N ALA A 203 -4.95 0.55 2.28
CA ALA A 203 -3.50 0.67 2.44
C ALA A 203 -3.16 1.62 3.61
N VAL A 204 -2.13 1.28 4.37
CA VAL A 204 -1.75 2.07 5.54
C VAL A 204 -1.26 3.44 5.14
N SER A 205 -1.66 4.46 5.91
CA SER A 205 -1.34 5.86 5.70
C SER A 205 -1.83 6.41 4.33
N ARG A 206 -2.80 5.75 3.66
CA ARG A 206 -3.38 6.28 2.43
C ARG A 206 -4.07 7.63 2.69
N GLY A 207 -3.77 8.59 1.82
CA GLY A 207 -4.47 9.86 1.76
C GLY A 207 -5.40 9.88 0.56
N PHE A 208 -6.42 10.71 0.62
CA PHE A 208 -7.46 10.84 -0.39
C PHE A 208 -7.62 12.30 -0.75
N TYR A 209 -7.92 12.60 -2.01
CA TYR A 209 -8.20 13.97 -2.40
C TYR A 209 -9.55 14.41 -1.85
N LEU A 210 -9.64 15.69 -1.49
CA LEU A 210 -10.91 16.36 -1.24
C LEU A 210 -11.86 16.22 -2.45
N PRO A 211 -13.17 16.41 -2.26
CA PRO A 211 -14.15 16.44 -3.34
C PRO A 211 -13.70 17.39 -4.45
N GLN A 212 -13.73 16.95 -5.69
CA GLN A 212 -13.30 17.74 -6.85
C GLN A 212 -14.08 17.26 -8.07
N VAL A 213 -14.40 18.18 -8.98
CA VAL A 213 -15.07 17.81 -10.24
C VAL A 213 -14.56 18.63 -11.41
N HIS A 214 -14.48 17.99 -12.58
CA HIS A 214 -14.22 18.73 -13.82
C HIS A 214 -15.45 19.59 -14.16
N PRO A 215 -15.29 20.86 -14.59
CA PRO A 215 -16.43 21.75 -14.90
C PRO A 215 -17.49 21.13 -15.83
N ARG A 216 -17.07 20.48 -16.92
CA ARG A 216 -17.95 19.74 -17.87
C ARG A 216 -18.77 18.60 -17.28
N ARG A 217 -18.48 18.17 -16.04
CA ARG A 217 -19.15 17.07 -15.34
C ARG A 217 -19.72 17.51 -14.00
N ALA A 218 -19.74 18.81 -13.71
CA ALA A 218 -20.24 19.34 -12.45
C ALA A 218 -21.70 18.95 -12.19
N GLN A 219 -22.52 18.82 -13.23
CA GLN A 219 -23.91 18.35 -13.10
C GLN A 219 -24.04 16.89 -12.60
N PHE A 220 -22.97 16.11 -12.64
CA PHE A 220 -22.93 14.74 -12.10
C PHE A 220 -22.23 14.67 -10.73
N ALA A 221 -21.71 15.79 -10.23
CA ALA A 221 -21.11 15.81 -8.91
C ALA A 221 -22.17 15.57 -7.84
N GLU A 222 -21.86 14.73 -6.87
CA GLU A 222 -22.78 14.41 -5.80
C GLU A 222 -22.02 14.26 -4.49
N THR A 223 -22.60 14.83 -3.43
CA THR A 223 -22.22 14.59 -2.05
C THR A 223 -23.46 14.11 -1.30
N TRP A 224 -23.29 13.21 -0.35
CA TRP A 224 -24.39 12.70 0.46
C TRP A 224 -23.88 12.28 1.84
N SER A 225 -24.78 12.25 2.82
CA SER A 225 -24.45 11.83 4.17
C SER A 225 -25.63 11.13 4.83
N GLY A 226 -25.33 10.45 5.93
CA GLY A 226 -26.31 9.89 6.86
C GLY A 226 -25.82 9.98 8.29
N ASP A 227 -26.75 9.94 9.22
CA ASP A 227 -26.59 10.17 10.67
C ASP A 227 -26.82 8.90 11.51
N GLY A 228 -26.71 7.72 10.88
CA GLY A 228 -26.86 6.44 11.57
C GLY A 228 -25.76 6.17 12.61
N PRO A 229 -25.76 5.00 13.26
CA PRO A 229 -24.70 4.60 14.19
C PRO A 229 -23.31 4.60 13.52
N TRP A 230 -22.30 4.96 14.30
CA TRP A 230 -20.90 4.85 13.89
C TRP A 230 -20.48 3.39 13.75
N LEU A 231 -19.49 3.14 12.91
CA LEU A 231 -19.05 1.79 12.59
C LEU A 231 -18.23 1.20 13.75
N ASP A 232 -18.75 0.15 14.38
CA ASP A 232 -17.97 -0.62 15.36
C ASP A 232 -17.00 -1.56 14.64
N TRP A 233 -15.73 -1.15 14.57
CA TRP A 233 -14.67 -1.93 13.91
C TRP A 233 -14.35 -3.24 14.65
N THR A 234 -14.72 -3.38 15.92
CA THR A 234 -14.44 -4.59 16.70
C THR A 234 -15.27 -5.79 16.24
N THR A 235 -16.41 -5.54 15.58
CA THR A 235 -17.29 -6.57 14.99
C THR A 235 -16.65 -7.29 13.80
N PHE A 236 -15.61 -6.72 13.19
CA PHE A 236 -14.89 -7.34 12.08
C PHE A 236 -13.88 -8.37 12.59
N LYS A 237 -13.91 -9.56 11.97
CA LYS A 237 -12.98 -10.64 12.28
C LYS A 237 -11.53 -10.20 12.01
N ALA A 238 -10.73 -10.11 13.08
CA ALA A 238 -9.29 -10.02 12.99
C ALA A 238 -8.73 -11.31 12.36
N GLU A 239 -7.85 -11.17 11.40
CA GLU A 239 -7.00 -12.25 10.97
C GLU A 239 -5.86 -12.39 11.96
N LYS A 240 -5.54 -13.63 12.35
CA LYS A 240 -4.30 -13.85 13.09
C LYS A 240 -3.15 -13.45 12.17
N PRO A 241 -2.14 -12.71 12.66
CA PRO A 241 -0.90 -12.56 11.91
C PRO A 241 -0.47 -13.96 11.49
N TYR A 242 -0.24 -14.17 10.18
CA TYR A 242 0.32 -15.43 9.74
C TYR A 242 1.74 -15.49 10.28
N VAL A 243 1.90 -16.21 11.39
CA VAL A 243 3.19 -16.69 11.84
C VAL A 243 3.36 -18.01 11.10
N PRO A 244 4.22 -18.09 10.06
CA PRO A 244 4.51 -19.38 9.46
C PRO A 244 4.93 -20.32 10.58
N PRO A 245 4.36 -21.54 10.66
CA PRO A 245 4.87 -22.51 11.63
C PRO A 245 6.39 -22.64 11.40
N PRO A 246 7.19 -22.76 12.47
CA PRO A 246 8.60 -23.08 12.29
C PRO A 246 8.64 -24.37 11.46
N ILE A 247 9.09 -24.26 10.21
CA ILE A 247 9.22 -25.41 9.33
C ILE A 247 10.29 -26.27 9.99
N PRO A 248 9.97 -27.53 10.38
CA PRO A 248 10.99 -28.43 10.90
C PRO A 248 12.09 -28.48 9.85
N ALA A 249 13.32 -28.17 10.23
CA ALA A 249 14.45 -28.27 9.33
C ALA A 249 14.48 -29.70 8.81
N MET A 250 13.98 -29.94 7.59
CA MET A 250 14.15 -31.24 6.97
C MET A 250 15.66 -31.34 6.72
N PRO A 251 16.35 -32.33 7.31
CA PRO A 251 17.69 -32.64 6.86
C PRO A 251 17.53 -33.15 5.43
N LEU A 252 17.74 -32.27 4.44
CA LEU A 252 17.91 -32.70 3.06
C LEU A 252 19.05 -33.74 3.05
N PRO A 253 18.94 -34.88 2.36
CA PRO A 253 20.04 -35.81 2.24
C PRO A 253 21.30 -35.06 1.80
N GLU A 254 22.43 -35.25 2.49
CA GLU A 254 23.68 -34.65 2.03
C GLU A 254 24.03 -35.21 0.66
N GLY A 255 24.27 -34.32 -0.31
CA GLY A 255 24.56 -34.70 -1.68
C GLY A 255 24.99 -33.50 -2.55
N PRO A 256 25.52 -33.76 -3.75
CA PRO A 256 26.06 -32.73 -4.63
C PRO A 256 25.09 -31.58 -4.93
N ALA A 257 23.80 -31.90 -5.11
CA ALA A 257 22.73 -30.92 -5.31
C ALA A 257 22.58 -29.93 -4.16
N ARG A 258 22.73 -30.40 -2.91
CA ARG A 258 22.62 -29.55 -1.71
C ARG A 258 23.82 -28.64 -1.55
N LEU A 259 25.03 -29.15 -1.81
CA LEU A 259 26.26 -28.35 -1.79
C LEU A 259 26.21 -27.24 -2.86
N TRP A 260 25.71 -27.59 -4.06
CA TRP A 260 25.46 -26.61 -5.10
C TRP A 260 24.44 -25.56 -4.67
N GLY A 261 23.30 -25.98 -4.11
CA GLY A 261 22.25 -25.08 -3.62
C GLY A 261 22.76 -24.09 -2.56
N ARG A 262 23.57 -24.57 -1.60
CA ARG A 262 24.24 -23.70 -0.60
C ARG A 262 25.17 -22.70 -1.26
N LYS A 263 26.05 -23.14 -2.15
CA LYS A 263 26.98 -22.26 -2.86
C LYS A 263 26.27 -21.19 -3.70
N GLU A 264 25.17 -21.56 -4.35
CA GLU A 264 24.31 -20.61 -5.06
C GLU A 264 23.64 -19.61 -4.12
N PHE A 265 23.15 -20.07 -2.97
CA PHE A 265 22.53 -19.20 -1.98
C PHE A 265 23.55 -18.24 -1.35
N ASP A 266 24.79 -18.67 -1.10
CA ASP A 266 25.86 -17.79 -0.64
C ASP A 266 26.13 -16.65 -1.64
N ARG A 267 26.10 -16.94 -2.95
CA ARG A 267 26.21 -15.90 -3.99
C ARG A 267 25.02 -14.92 -3.96
N VAL A 268 23.81 -15.43 -3.67
CA VAL A 268 22.61 -14.61 -3.50
C VAL A 268 22.76 -13.65 -2.32
N LEU A 269 23.23 -14.13 -1.17
CA LEU A 269 23.48 -13.30 0.01
C LEU A 269 24.62 -12.31 -0.25
N GLN A 270 25.68 -12.74 -0.92
CA GLN A 270 26.80 -11.88 -1.27
C GLN A 270 26.37 -10.71 -2.16
N ARG A 271 25.44 -10.93 -3.09
CA ARG A 271 24.87 -9.84 -3.91
C ARG A 271 24.14 -8.78 -3.08
N ILE A 272 23.48 -9.17 -1.98
CA ILE A 272 22.88 -8.20 -1.05
C ILE A 272 24.00 -7.45 -0.32
N ARG A 273 25.03 -8.15 0.16
CA ARG A 273 26.19 -7.55 0.85
C ARG A 273 26.95 -6.55 -0.02
N ASP A 274 27.04 -6.79 -1.32
CA ASP A 274 27.78 -5.93 -2.25
C ASP A 274 26.90 -4.83 -2.87
N SER A 275 25.61 -4.76 -2.50
CA SER A 275 24.68 -3.79 -3.08
C SER A 275 25.01 -2.35 -2.67
N ALA A 276 25.21 -1.49 -3.67
CA ALA A 276 25.36 -0.05 -3.50
C ALA A 276 24.02 0.61 -3.12
N GLU A 277 24.06 1.76 -2.45
CA GLU A 277 22.89 2.46 -1.89
C GLU A 277 21.70 2.61 -2.85
N GLY A 278 21.95 3.03 -4.09
CA GLY A 278 20.91 3.19 -5.11
C GLY A 278 20.34 1.89 -5.69
N SER A 279 20.99 0.74 -5.49
CA SER A 279 20.59 -0.56 -6.07
C SER A 279 20.13 -1.59 -5.03
N ARG A 280 20.10 -1.24 -3.74
CA ARG A 280 19.76 -2.16 -2.63
C ARG A 280 18.42 -2.88 -2.87
N HIS A 281 17.34 -2.14 -3.11
CA HIS A 281 16.00 -2.72 -3.28
C HIS A 281 15.94 -3.70 -4.47
N HIS A 282 16.49 -3.30 -5.64
CA HIS A 282 16.55 -4.17 -6.82
C HIS A 282 17.35 -5.45 -6.56
N ASN A 283 18.51 -5.33 -5.90
CA ASN A 283 19.36 -6.48 -5.59
C ASN A 283 18.74 -7.41 -4.55
N ILE A 284 18.08 -6.89 -3.52
CA ILE A 284 17.33 -7.69 -2.54
C ILE A 284 16.16 -8.40 -3.23
N ALA A 285 15.40 -7.71 -4.09
CA ALA A 285 14.30 -8.31 -4.84
C ALA A 285 14.77 -9.46 -5.74
N GLY A 286 15.86 -9.25 -6.48
CA GLY A 286 16.48 -10.28 -7.31
C GLY A 286 17.01 -11.46 -6.49
N ALA A 287 17.59 -11.19 -5.32
CA ALA A 287 18.05 -12.21 -4.39
C ALA A 287 16.90 -13.07 -3.85
N CYS A 288 15.80 -12.45 -3.43
CA CYS A 288 14.61 -13.16 -2.95
C CYS A 288 13.99 -14.03 -4.05
N LEU A 289 13.93 -13.52 -5.29
CA LEU A 289 13.46 -14.29 -6.45
C LEU A 289 14.34 -15.52 -6.72
N ARG A 290 15.67 -15.35 -6.69
CA ARG A 290 16.60 -16.47 -6.90
C ARG A 290 16.49 -17.51 -5.78
N ALA A 291 16.43 -17.08 -4.51
CA ALA A 291 16.23 -17.97 -3.39
C ALA A 291 14.93 -18.78 -3.51
N GLY A 292 13.83 -18.14 -3.90
CA GLY A 292 12.56 -18.83 -4.22
C GLY A 292 12.71 -19.94 -5.25
N SER A 293 13.51 -19.72 -6.31
CA SER A 293 13.77 -20.76 -7.33
C SER A 293 14.59 -21.94 -6.78
N LEU A 294 15.51 -21.70 -5.84
CA LEU A 294 16.33 -22.74 -5.20
C LEU A 294 15.50 -23.56 -4.20
N ILE A 295 14.60 -22.90 -3.46
CA ILE A 295 13.64 -23.54 -2.55
C ILE A 295 12.72 -24.47 -3.34
N ALA A 296 12.12 -23.97 -4.43
CA ALA A 296 11.24 -24.77 -5.27
C ALA A 296 11.94 -25.93 -6.00
N ALA A 297 13.25 -25.83 -6.20
CA ALA A 297 14.08 -26.94 -6.70
C ALA A 297 14.46 -27.97 -5.62
N GLY A 298 14.06 -27.74 -4.36
CA GLY A 298 14.33 -28.65 -3.24
C GLY A 298 15.79 -28.65 -2.76
N VAL A 299 16.60 -27.67 -3.15
CA VAL A 299 18.03 -27.60 -2.76
C VAL A 299 18.34 -26.60 -1.65
N LEU A 300 17.33 -25.84 -1.21
CA LEU A 300 17.44 -24.84 -0.17
C LEU A 300 16.24 -24.91 0.77
N ASP A 301 16.50 -24.82 2.07
CA ASP A 301 15.47 -24.76 3.11
C ASP A 301 14.86 -23.35 3.17
N GLU A 302 13.52 -23.25 3.13
CA GLU A 302 12.83 -21.95 3.11
C GLU A 302 13.04 -21.16 4.41
N GLY A 303 12.96 -21.82 5.56
CA GLY A 303 13.09 -21.17 6.86
C GLY A 303 14.47 -20.54 7.04
N HIS A 304 15.51 -21.30 6.74
CA HIS A 304 16.89 -20.82 6.75
C HIS A 304 17.11 -19.69 5.73
N ALA A 305 16.61 -19.85 4.50
CA ALA A 305 16.76 -18.83 3.47
C ALA A 305 16.11 -17.50 3.87
N ARG A 306 14.89 -17.57 4.44
CA ARG A 306 14.14 -16.42 4.93
C ARG A 306 14.91 -15.69 6.04
N GLN A 307 15.38 -16.42 7.05
CA GLN A 307 16.13 -15.84 8.16
C GLN A 307 17.39 -15.12 7.68
N MET A 308 18.16 -15.75 6.78
CA MET A 308 19.40 -15.17 6.26
C MET A 308 19.16 -13.96 5.35
N LEU A 309 18.14 -14.02 4.47
CA LEU A 309 17.77 -12.89 3.62
C LEU A 309 17.27 -11.71 4.44
N GLU A 310 16.39 -11.94 5.43
CA GLU A 310 15.89 -10.88 6.30
C GLU A 310 17.05 -10.22 7.06
N TYR A 311 17.95 -11.00 7.64
CA TYR A 311 19.13 -10.48 8.35
C TYR A 311 20.03 -9.63 7.45
N GLU A 312 20.42 -10.14 6.28
CA GLU A 312 21.31 -9.41 5.36
C GLU A 312 20.62 -8.17 4.75
N ALA A 313 19.33 -8.26 4.41
CA ALA A 313 18.57 -7.13 3.89
C ALA A 313 18.42 -6.04 4.94
N LEU A 314 18.05 -6.38 6.18
CA LEU A 314 17.89 -5.41 7.27
C LEU A 314 19.21 -4.72 7.63
N ARG A 315 20.35 -5.42 7.56
CA ARG A 315 21.67 -4.78 7.71
C ARG A 315 21.95 -3.73 6.63
N LYS A 316 21.34 -3.87 5.45
CA LYS A 316 21.52 -2.94 4.32
C LYS A 316 20.54 -1.79 4.29
N VAL A 317 19.30 -2.00 4.71
CA VAL A 317 18.24 -0.97 4.62
C VAL A 317 17.79 -0.42 5.97
N GLY A 318 18.28 -0.97 7.07
CA GLY A 318 17.95 -0.59 8.44
C GLY A 318 16.74 -1.33 9.01
N PRO A 319 16.65 -1.47 10.36
CA PRO A 319 15.59 -2.22 11.04
C PRO A 319 14.19 -1.61 10.85
N GLY A 320 14.09 -0.29 10.61
CA GLY A 320 12.81 0.40 10.41
C GLY A 320 12.04 -0.03 9.15
N ARG A 321 12.66 -0.79 8.25
CA ARG A 321 12.04 -1.26 6.99
C ARG A 321 11.70 -2.75 7.00
N ARG A 322 11.58 -3.35 8.19
CA ARG A 322 11.31 -4.79 8.35
C ARG A 322 10.11 -5.28 7.57
N TYR A 323 8.99 -4.57 7.64
CA TYR A 323 7.76 -4.97 6.92
C TYR A 323 7.97 -5.02 5.41
N GLU A 324 8.63 -4.00 4.83
CA GLU A 324 8.93 -3.98 3.40
C GLU A 324 9.86 -5.13 2.99
N VAL A 325 10.86 -5.45 3.81
CA VAL A 325 11.77 -6.57 3.57
C VAL A 325 11.01 -7.90 3.61
N VAL A 326 10.13 -8.11 4.59
CA VAL A 326 9.32 -9.33 4.69
C VAL A 326 8.41 -9.49 3.48
N ASP A 327 7.70 -8.44 3.08
CA ASP A 327 6.84 -8.45 1.89
C ASP A 327 7.63 -8.73 0.61
N LEU A 328 8.85 -8.18 0.51
CA LEU A 328 9.73 -8.40 -0.63
C LEU A 328 10.23 -9.85 -0.69
N ILE A 329 10.57 -10.46 0.45
CA ILE A 329 10.94 -11.86 0.56
C ILE A 329 9.77 -12.75 0.12
N GLU A 330 8.57 -12.53 0.66
CA GLU A 330 7.36 -13.29 0.30
C GLU A 330 7.05 -13.19 -1.19
N SER A 331 7.05 -11.97 -1.74
CA SER A 331 6.83 -11.78 -3.17
C SER A 331 7.93 -12.44 -4.00
N GLY A 332 9.18 -12.39 -3.55
CA GLY A 332 10.33 -13.00 -4.22
C GLY A 332 10.22 -14.52 -4.25
N PHE A 333 9.95 -15.15 -3.10
CA PHE A 333 9.76 -16.60 -2.98
C PHE A 333 8.63 -17.10 -3.88
N LYS A 334 7.47 -16.44 -3.81
CA LYS A 334 6.31 -16.78 -4.65
C LYS A 334 6.60 -16.66 -6.15
N LYS A 335 7.30 -15.61 -6.58
CA LYS A 335 7.66 -15.40 -8.00
C LYS A 335 8.74 -16.39 -8.45
N GLY A 336 9.77 -16.58 -7.64
CA GLY A 336 10.88 -17.50 -7.90
C GLY A 336 10.43 -18.95 -7.98
N GLY A 337 9.52 -19.38 -7.10
CA GLY A 337 9.02 -20.75 -7.06
C GLY A 337 8.23 -21.19 -8.30
N ARG A 338 7.79 -20.23 -9.13
CA ARG A 338 7.16 -20.54 -10.43
C ARG A 338 8.14 -21.07 -11.47
N ASN A 339 9.44 -20.81 -11.29
CA ASN A 339 10.51 -21.26 -12.17
C ASN A 339 11.62 -21.91 -11.33
N PRO A 340 11.44 -23.17 -10.89
CA PRO A 340 12.45 -23.88 -10.11
C PRO A 340 13.81 -23.88 -10.81
N ALA A 341 14.89 -23.73 -10.03
CA ALA A 341 16.23 -23.74 -10.58
C ALA A 341 16.60 -25.13 -11.14
N ALA A 342 17.31 -25.15 -12.28
CA ALA A 342 17.90 -26.38 -12.80
C ALA A 342 19.08 -26.81 -11.91
N VAL A 343 18.96 -27.97 -11.28
CA VAL A 343 19.98 -28.50 -10.37
C VAL A 343 20.96 -29.37 -11.16
N PRO A 344 22.28 -29.10 -11.10
CA PRO A 344 23.27 -29.90 -11.80
C PRO A 344 23.26 -31.35 -11.34
N GLY A 345 23.36 -32.29 -12.30
CA GLY A 345 23.40 -33.73 -12.01
C GLY A 345 22.04 -34.36 -11.73
N THR A 346 21.00 -33.58 -11.43
CA THR A 346 19.62 -34.05 -11.58
C THR A 346 19.22 -33.79 -13.01
N TYR A 347 19.58 -34.71 -13.91
CA TYR A 347 18.90 -34.74 -15.20
C TYR A 347 17.42 -34.95 -14.89
N VAL A 348 16.61 -33.93 -15.16
CA VAL A 348 15.18 -34.15 -15.38
C VAL A 348 15.15 -35.20 -16.48
N THR A 349 14.82 -36.44 -16.12
CA THR A 349 14.53 -37.48 -17.11
C THR A 349 13.60 -36.82 -18.10
N THR A 350 14.01 -36.77 -19.37
CA THR A 350 13.18 -36.31 -20.48
C THR A 350 11.76 -36.77 -20.19
N PRO A 351 10.76 -35.86 -20.06
CA PRO A 351 9.43 -36.28 -19.64
C PRO A 351 9.02 -37.44 -20.52
N THR A 352 8.55 -38.51 -19.92
CA THR A 352 8.25 -39.73 -20.68
C THR A 352 7.29 -39.36 -21.81
N PRO A 353 7.27 -40.10 -22.94
CA PRO A 353 6.31 -39.84 -24.01
C PRO A 353 4.85 -39.78 -23.52
N GLU A 354 4.55 -40.38 -22.38
CA GLU A 354 3.25 -40.29 -21.69
C GLU A 354 3.06 -38.96 -20.95
N GLN A 355 4.06 -38.49 -20.19
CA GLN A 355 4.03 -37.17 -19.54
C GLN A 355 3.97 -36.03 -20.56
N GLN A 356 4.66 -36.17 -21.70
CA GLN A 356 4.58 -35.21 -22.80
C GLN A 356 3.17 -35.16 -23.41
N ARG A 357 2.55 -36.33 -23.63
CA ARG A 357 1.15 -36.43 -24.10
C ARG A 357 0.16 -35.81 -23.10
N HIS A 358 0.35 -36.06 -21.81
CA HIS A 358 -0.49 -35.49 -20.76
C HIS A 358 -0.37 -33.95 -20.70
N MET A 359 0.84 -33.41 -20.76
CA MET A 359 1.07 -31.97 -20.79
C MET A 359 0.53 -31.29 -22.06
N ALA A 360 0.61 -31.96 -23.21
CA ALA A 360 0.00 -31.48 -24.45
C ALA A 360 -1.53 -31.39 -24.33
N ALA A 361 -2.17 -32.45 -23.80
CA ALA A 361 -3.61 -32.46 -23.54
C ALA A 361 -4.05 -31.37 -22.55
N LEU A 362 -3.25 -31.11 -21.51
CA LEU A 362 -3.54 -30.06 -20.53
C LEU A 362 -3.49 -28.66 -21.17
N LYS A 363 -2.49 -28.41 -22.03
CA LYS A 363 -2.34 -27.14 -22.76
C LYS A 363 -3.51 -26.89 -23.72
N ASP A 364 -3.98 -27.92 -24.42
CA ASP A 364 -5.14 -27.81 -25.31
C ASP A 364 -6.43 -27.54 -24.54
N ARG A 365 -6.61 -28.19 -23.39
CA ARG A 365 -7.76 -27.96 -22.52
C ARG A 365 -7.81 -26.52 -21.98
N LEU A 366 -6.67 -25.96 -21.61
CA LEU A 366 -6.53 -24.57 -21.17
C LEU A 366 -6.76 -23.56 -22.32
N ARG A 367 -6.33 -23.87 -23.54
CA ARG A 367 -6.64 -23.06 -24.74
C ARG A 367 -8.14 -23.02 -25.02
N HIS A 368 -8.82 -24.16 -24.87
CA HIS A 368 -10.26 -24.22 -25.00
C HIS A 368 -10.98 -23.40 -23.92
N GLN A 369 -10.62 -23.53 -22.64
CA GLN A 369 -11.25 -22.73 -21.58
C GLN A 369 -11.08 -21.22 -21.77
N LYS A 370 -9.90 -20.76 -22.24
CA LYS A 370 -9.69 -19.33 -22.55
C LYS A 370 -10.57 -18.81 -23.69
N LYS A 371 -10.91 -19.63 -24.69
CA LYS A 371 -11.82 -19.24 -25.78
C LYS A 371 -13.29 -19.11 -25.32
N TRP A 372 -13.67 -19.74 -24.22
CA TRP A 372 -15.02 -19.64 -23.65
C TRP A 372 -15.17 -18.46 -22.69
N ALA A 373 -14.07 -17.95 -22.13
CA ALA A 373 -14.09 -16.79 -21.24
C ALA A 373 -14.09 -15.43 -21.97
N THR A 374 -13.94 -15.42 -23.29
CA THR A 374 -13.90 -14.20 -24.13
C THR A 374 -15.07 -14.09 -25.11
N LYS A 375 -16.06 -14.98 -24.99
CA LYS A 375 -17.42 -14.79 -25.51
C LYS A 375 -18.32 -14.47 -24.34
#